data_AF-K1SLK4-F1
#
_entry.id   AF-K1SLK4-F1
#
_cell.length_a   1.000
_cell.length_b   1.000
_cell.length_c   1.000
_cell.angle_alpha   90.00
_cell.angle_beta   90.00
_cell.angle_gamma   90.00
#
_symmetry.space_group_name_H-M   'P 1'
#
loop_
_entity.id
_entity.type
_entity.pdbx_description
1 polymer ?
#
loop_
_entity_poly.entity_id
_entity_poly.type
_entity_poly.pdbx_seq_one_letter_code
_entity_poly.pdbx_strand_id
1 'polypeptide(L)'
;ENVLELAEGLLVVDVIGGEPVTFSQSFSCPDCGISVSEVEPRSFSFNNPFGACPVCFGLGYKMEFDEDLMIPDKRLSINEGAITVMGWQSCADKSSFTNAILRALAKEYNFDLDTPFQDYPQKIHDILIHGTNGKEVLVHYTGQRGSGVYPVAFEGLIKNVERRYRE
;
A
#
# COMPACT_ATOMS: atom_id res chain seq x y z
N GLU A 1 43.94 -11.17 18.50
CA GLU A 1 43.45 -11.89 17.30
C GLU A 1 42.58 -13.08 17.69
N ASN A 2 43.06 -14.07 18.46
CA ASN A 2 42.26 -15.26 18.84
C ASN A 2 40.82 -14.99 19.34
N VAL A 3 40.61 -14.02 20.24
CA VAL A 3 39.26 -13.71 20.76
C VAL A 3 38.36 -13.15 19.67
N LEU A 4 38.88 -12.30 18.79
CA LEU A 4 38.13 -11.75 17.66
C LEU A 4 37.75 -12.84 16.66
N GLU A 5 38.64 -13.79 16.38
CA GLU A 5 38.31 -14.94 15.50
C GLU A 5 37.24 -15.87 16.11
N LEU A 6 37.30 -16.11 17.42
CA LEU A 6 36.36 -16.98 18.14
C LEU A 6 34.99 -16.34 18.35
N ALA A 7 34.90 -15.01 18.34
CA ALA A 7 33.71 -14.23 18.62
C ALA A 7 33.25 -13.39 17.42
N GLU A 8 33.51 -13.87 16.19
CA GLU A 8 33.03 -13.25 14.93
C GLU A 8 33.36 -11.75 14.79
N GLY A 9 34.54 -11.36 15.27
CA GLY A 9 35.06 -10.00 15.21
C GLY A 9 34.69 -9.10 16.38
N LEU A 10 34.05 -9.61 17.44
CA LEU A 10 33.69 -8.84 18.65
C LEU A 10 34.68 -9.08 19.81
N LEU A 11 35.06 -8.03 20.54
CA LEU A 11 35.90 -8.10 21.73
C LEU A 11 35.39 -7.13 22.80
N VAL A 12 35.23 -7.62 24.04
CA VAL A 12 34.98 -6.75 25.20
C VAL A 12 36.20 -6.83 26.12
N VAL A 13 36.74 -5.68 26.48
CA VAL A 13 37.88 -5.53 27.39
C VAL A 13 37.37 -4.98 28.72
N ASP A 14 37.36 -5.82 29.74
CA ASP A 14 37.08 -5.41 31.11
C ASP A 14 38.32 -4.75 31.72
N VAL A 15 38.23 -3.46 32.03
CA VAL A 15 39.34 -2.65 32.55
C VAL A 15 39.26 -2.60 34.06
N ILE A 16 40.27 -3.12 34.76
CA ILE A 16 40.30 -3.12 36.24
C ILE A 16 40.24 -1.67 36.75
N GLY A 17 39.15 -1.33 37.45
CA GLY A 17 38.91 0.00 38.01
C GLY A 17 38.43 1.04 36.99
N GLY A 18 38.05 0.61 35.78
CA GLY A 18 37.48 1.45 34.74
C GLY A 18 36.19 0.86 34.17
N GLU A 19 35.64 1.51 33.15
CA GLU A 19 34.51 1.00 32.39
C GLU A 19 34.99 -0.01 31.32
N PRO A 20 34.21 -1.07 31.03
CA PRO A 20 34.53 -1.99 29.96
C PRO A 20 34.47 -1.31 28.59
N VAL A 21 35.38 -1.70 27.70
CA VAL A 21 35.50 -1.16 26.34
C VAL A 21 35.22 -2.24 25.31
N THR A 22 34.29 -1.98 24.39
CA THR A 22 33.94 -2.90 23.29
C THR A 22 34.65 -2.50 22.00
N PHE A 23 35.20 -3.49 21.30
CA PHE A 23 35.82 -3.39 19.98
C PHE A 23 35.09 -4.31 19.00
N SER A 24 34.94 -3.88 17.74
CA SER A 24 34.38 -4.69 16.65
C SER A 24 35.26 -4.56 15.39
N GLN A 25 35.52 -5.67 14.72
CA GLN A 25 36.17 -5.73 13.41
C GLN A 25 35.19 -5.57 12.24
N SER A 26 33.89 -5.74 12.51
CA SER A 26 32.83 -5.50 11.53
C SER A 26 32.24 -4.09 11.75
N PHE A 27 31.66 -3.48 10.71
CA PHE A 27 30.87 -2.25 10.86
C PHE A 27 29.51 -2.58 11.49
N SER A 28 29.54 -3.19 12.67
CA SER A 28 28.38 -3.68 13.41
C SER A 28 28.16 -2.85 14.68
N CYS A 29 26.90 -2.48 14.94
CA CYS A 29 26.53 -1.84 16.17
C CYS A 29 26.45 -2.90 17.29
N PRO A 30 27.24 -2.79 18.37
CA PRO A 30 27.25 -3.78 19.45
C PRO A 30 25.95 -3.78 20.28
N ASP A 31 25.18 -2.69 20.26
CA ASP A 31 23.94 -2.57 21.05
C ASP A 31 22.71 -3.17 20.34
N CYS A 32 22.66 -3.09 19.02
CA CYS A 32 21.47 -3.49 18.23
C CYS A 32 21.77 -4.52 17.13
N GLY A 33 23.02 -4.94 16.94
CA GLY A 33 23.41 -5.99 15.99
C GLY A 33 23.30 -5.58 14.52
N ILE A 34 23.01 -4.31 14.21
CA ILE A 34 22.97 -3.83 12.83
C ILE A 34 24.39 -3.86 12.27
N SER A 35 24.61 -4.69 11.24
CA SER A 35 25.87 -4.77 10.51
C SER A 35 25.73 -4.07 9.17
N VAL A 36 26.68 -3.17 8.87
CA VAL A 36 26.79 -2.48 7.59
C VAL A 36 27.89 -3.14 6.77
N SER A 37 27.69 -3.20 5.45
CA SER A 37 28.71 -3.66 4.52
C SER A 37 29.93 -2.73 4.56
N GLU A 38 31.07 -3.20 4.06
CA GLU A 38 32.25 -2.36 3.92
C GLU A 38 31.92 -1.10 3.10
N VAL A 39 32.42 0.05 3.60
CA VAL A 39 32.14 1.35 3.01
C VAL A 39 32.98 1.54 1.76
N GLU A 40 32.36 1.31 0.61
CA GLU A 40 32.99 1.47 -0.71
C GLU A 40 32.28 2.56 -1.51
N PRO A 41 32.94 3.23 -2.48
CA PRO A 41 32.30 4.26 -3.30
C PRO A 41 31.01 3.81 -3.99
N ARG A 42 30.90 2.51 -4.33
CA ARG A 42 29.69 1.93 -4.95
C ARG A 42 28.49 1.91 -4.02
N SER A 43 28.70 1.88 -2.70
CA SER A 43 27.64 1.89 -1.68
C SER A 43 26.91 3.24 -1.62
N PHE A 44 27.48 4.30 -2.21
CA PHE A 44 26.86 5.62 -2.30
C PHE A 44 26.32 5.94 -3.71
N SER A 45 26.43 4.99 -4.65
CA SER A 45 25.95 5.19 -6.01
C SER A 45 24.50 4.69 -6.12
N PHE A 46 23.56 5.61 -6.35
CA PHE A 46 22.16 5.27 -6.64
C PHE A 46 21.99 4.53 -7.98
N ASN A 47 23.00 4.60 -8.86
CA ASN A 47 23.04 3.84 -10.11
C ASN A 47 23.57 2.41 -9.92
N ASN A 48 23.96 2.03 -8.70
CA ASN A 48 24.45 0.71 -8.37
C ASN A 48 23.48 0.01 -7.41
N PRO A 49 23.06 -1.25 -7.66
CA PRO A 49 22.19 -2.00 -6.74
C PRO A 49 22.65 -2.02 -5.28
N PHE A 50 23.97 -1.93 -5.03
CA PHE A 50 24.54 -1.88 -3.68
C PHE A 50 24.25 -0.56 -2.94
N GLY A 51 24.10 0.57 -3.65
CA GLY A 51 23.80 1.88 -3.08
C GLY A 51 22.38 2.38 -3.37
N ALA A 52 21.65 1.70 -4.24
CA ALA A 52 20.29 2.05 -4.62
C ALA A 52 19.29 1.71 -3.50
N CYS A 53 18.35 2.63 -3.23
CA CYS A 53 17.22 2.33 -2.36
C CYS A 53 16.42 1.15 -2.93
N PRO A 54 16.13 0.09 -2.15
CA PRO A 54 15.47 -1.11 -2.65
C PRO A 54 13.99 -0.88 -3.02
N VAL A 55 13.40 0.24 -2.61
CA VAL A 55 11.99 0.57 -2.89
C VAL A 55 11.85 1.30 -4.23
N CYS A 56 12.71 2.27 -4.50
CA CYS A 56 12.66 3.07 -5.74
C CYS A 56 13.78 2.73 -6.73
N PHE A 57 14.62 1.75 -6.41
CA PHE A 57 15.76 1.32 -7.22
C PHE A 57 16.68 2.46 -7.65
N GLY A 58 16.87 3.44 -6.75
CA GLY A 58 17.74 4.60 -7.01
C GLY A 58 17.11 5.73 -7.82
N LEU A 59 15.83 5.62 -8.21
CA LEU A 59 15.11 6.67 -8.95
C LEU A 59 14.78 7.90 -8.09
N GLY A 60 14.67 7.72 -6.77
CA GLY A 60 14.29 8.80 -5.84
C GLY A 60 12.79 9.13 -5.81
N TYR A 61 11.97 8.48 -6.63
CA TYR A 61 10.51 8.60 -6.63
C TYR A 61 9.85 7.26 -6.94
N LYS A 62 8.55 7.17 -6.63
CA LYS A 62 7.68 6.04 -6.96
C LYS A 62 6.42 6.59 -7.62
N MET A 63 5.90 5.87 -8.61
CA MET A 63 4.59 6.19 -9.19
C MET A 63 3.49 5.61 -8.31
N GLU A 64 2.55 6.45 -7.91
CA GLU A 64 1.39 6.07 -7.09
C GLU A 64 0.11 6.62 -7.75
N PHE A 65 -1.02 6.01 -7.43
CA PHE A 65 -2.32 6.47 -7.92
C PHE A 65 -2.84 7.60 -7.05
N ASP A 66 -3.20 8.71 -7.68
CA ASP A 66 -3.70 9.91 -7.03
C ASP A 66 -5.22 9.92 -7.03
N GLU A 67 -5.83 10.03 -5.84
CA GLU A 67 -7.28 10.12 -5.66
C GLU A 67 -7.88 11.29 -6.44
N ASP A 68 -7.20 12.44 -6.49
CA ASP A 68 -7.71 13.63 -7.17
C ASP A 68 -7.77 13.45 -8.69
N LEU A 69 -6.95 12.55 -9.26
CA LEU A 69 -7.04 12.17 -10.67
C LEU A 69 -8.11 11.10 -10.92
N MET A 70 -8.44 10.31 -9.90
CA MET A 70 -9.47 9.27 -9.98
C MET A 70 -10.88 9.86 -9.81
N ILE A 71 -10.99 10.95 -9.04
CA ILE A 71 -12.23 11.64 -8.69
C ILE A 71 -12.02 13.16 -8.82
N PRO A 72 -11.95 13.68 -10.06
CA PRO A 72 -11.56 15.07 -10.31
C PRO A 72 -12.62 16.09 -9.93
N ASP A 73 -13.91 15.76 -10.05
CA ASP A 73 -15.01 16.62 -9.61
C ASP A 73 -15.77 15.97 -8.45
N LYS A 74 -15.36 16.32 -7.22
CA LYS A 74 -15.96 15.79 -5.99
C LYS A 74 -17.38 16.32 -5.72
N ARG A 75 -17.88 17.27 -6.51
CA ARG A 75 -19.25 17.79 -6.40
C ARG A 75 -20.28 16.89 -7.10
N LEU A 76 -19.81 16.01 -7.98
CA LEU A 76 -20.65 15.00 -8.60
C LEU A 76 -20.85 13.82 -7.65
N SER A 77 -21.99 13.18 -7.75
CA SER A 77 -22.23 11.88 -7.14
C SER A 77 -21.61 10.74 -7.97
N ILE A 78 -21.57 9.53 -7.40
CA ILE A 78 -21.04 8.36 -8.10
C ILE A 78 -21.90 8.04 -9.33
N ASN A 79 -23.23 8.18 -9.23
CA ASN A 79 -24.15 7.98 -10.36
C ASN A 79 -24.05 9.08 -11.43
N GLU A 80 -23.56 10.26 -11.08
CA GLU A 80 -23.28 11.36 -12.02
C GLU A 80 -21.89 11.26 -12.68
N GLY A 81 -21.08 10.27 -12.30
CA GLY A 81 -19.78 10.03 -12.91
C GLY A 81 -18.60 10.66 -12.16
N ALA A 82 -18.69 10.83 -10.84
CA ALA A 82 -17.57 11.30 -10.03
C ALA A 82 -16.30 10.45 -10.20
N ILE A 83 -16.45 9.11 -10.31
CA ILE A 83 -15.32 8.18 -10.48
C ILE A 83 -14.99 8.05 -11.97
N THR A 84 -13.83 8.57 -12.37
CA THR A 84 -13.39 8.61 -13.79
C THR A 84 -12.28 7.62 -14.11
N VAL A 85 -11.73 6.93 -13.11
CA VAL A 85 -10.60 6.01 -13.29
C VAL A 85 -10.95 4.80 -14.17
N MET A 86 -9.97 4.32 -14.94
CA MET A 86 -10.15 3.19 -15.85
C MET A 86 -10.61 1.92 -15.10
N GLY A 87 -11.57 1.22 -15.70
CA GLY A 87 -12.17 0.01 -15.12
C GLY A 87 -13.41 0.28 -14.27
N TRP A 88 -13.74 1.55 -14.03
CA TRP A 88 -14.87 2.02 -13.23
C TRP A 88 -15.85 2.88 -14.05
N GLN A 89 -15.78 2.85 -15.38
CA GLN A 89 -16.67 3.65 -16.24
C GLN A 89 -18.14 3.24 -16.14
N SER A 90 -18.43 2.02 -15.69
CA SER A 90 -19.79 1.48 -15.54
C SER A 90 -20.41 1.74 -14.15
N CYS A 91 -19.81 2.62 -13.33
CA CYS A 91 -20.33 3.00 -12.01
C CYS A 91 -21.81 3.38 -12.03
N ALA A 92 -22.25 4.16 -13.02
CA ALA A 92 -23.64 4.63 -13.13
C ALA A 92 -24.58 3.64 -13.86
N ASP A 93 -24.02 2.61 -14.52
CA ASP A 93 -24.81 1.62 -15.24
C ASP A 93 -25.41 0.60 -14.25
N LYS A 94 -26.73 0.72 -14.01
CA LYS A 94 -27.49 -0.14 -13.09
C LYS A 94 -27.48 -1.62 -13.45
N SER A 95 -27.14 -1.96 -14.68
CA SER A 95 -27.02 -3.35 -15.15
C SER A 95 -25.62 -3.93 -14.96
N SER A 96 -24.63 -3.11 -14.56
CA SER A 96 -23.25 -3.53 -14.45
C SER A 96 -22.94 -4.20 -13.11
N PHE A 97 -21.96 -5.10 -13.12
CA PHE A 97 -21.46 -5.73 -11.90
C PHE A 97 -20.79 -4.70 -10.97
N THR A 98 -20.14 -3.69 -11.53
CA THR A 98 -19.53 -2.57 -10.79
C THR A 98 -20.59 -1.81 -9.98
N ASN A 99 -21.71 -1.44 -10.60
CA ASN A 99 -22.79 -0.78 -9.89
C ASN A 99 -23.43 -1.69 -8.85
N ALA A 100 -23.52 -3.00 -9.09
CA ALA A 100 -24.02 -3.96 -8.11
C ALA A 100 -23.13 -4.00 -6.85
N ILE A 101 -21.79 -3.96 -7.00
CA ILE A 101 -20.86 -3.84 -5.87
C ILE A 101 -21.11 -2.53 -5.11
N LEU A 102 -21.19 -1.40 -5.82
CA LEU A 102 -21.41 -0.09 -5.21
C LEU A 102 -22.73 -0.02 -4.43
N ARG A 103 -23.80 -0.62 -4.96
CA ARG A 103 -25.08 -0.74 -4.26
C ARG A 103 -25.00 -1.62 -3.01
N ALA A 104 -24.26 -2.72 -3.08
CA ALA A 104 -24.05 -3.58 -1.92
C ALA A 104 -23.28 -2.84 -0.82
N LEU A 105 -22.25 -2.06 -1.19
CA LEU A 105 -21.51 -1.19 -0.27
C LEU A 105 -22.41 -0.09 0.31
N ALA A 106 -23.18 0.60 -0.54
CA ALA A 106 -24.14 1.63 -0.15
C ALA A 106 -25.13 1.11 0.91
N LYS A 107 -25.66 -0.10 0.69
CA LYS A 107 -26.55 -0.77 1.63
C LYS A 107 -25.86 -1.17 2.94
N GLU A 108 -24.67 -1.76 2.85
CA GLU A 108 -23.94 -2.26 4.04
C GLU A 108 -23.45 -1.11 4.94
N TYR A 109 -22.98 -0.02 4.33
CA TYR A 109 -22.38 1.11 5.03
C TYR A 109 -23.31 2.33 5.14
N ASN A 110 -24.55 2.18 4.69
CA ASN A 110 -25.64 3.16 4.82
C ASN A 110 -25.29 4.55 4.24
N PHE A 111 -24.91 4.59 2.96
CA PHE A 111 -24.70 5.82 2.19
C PHE A 111 -25.45 5.76 0.85
N ASP A 112 -25.63 6.90 0.20
CA ASP A 112 -26.34 7.02 -1.08
C ASP A 112 -25.35 7.26 -2.23
N LEU A 113 -25.56 6.62 -3.38
CA LEU A 113 -24.75 6.79 -4.59
C LEU A 113 -25.05 8.10 -5.33
N ASP A 114 -26.15 8.77 -4.98
CA ASP A 114 -26.59 10.06 -5.53
C ASP A 114 -26.14 11.27 -4.67
N THR A 115 -25.47 11.04 -3.53
CA THR A 115 -24.82 12.11 -2.74
C THR A 115 -23.52 12.58 -3.43
N PRO A 116 -23.26 13.90 -3.52
CA PRO A 116 -21.96 14.42 -3.97
C PRO A 116 -20.80 13.77 -3.22
N PHE A 117 -19.73 13.40 -3.94
CA PHE A 117 -18.62 12.66 -3.34
C PHE A 117 -17.97 13.39 -2.15
N GLN A 118 -17.84 14.72 -2.23
CA GLN A 118 -17.29 15.57 -1.17
C GLN A 118 -18.12 15.61 0.12
N ASP A 119 -19.41 15.26 0.05
CA ASP A 119 -20.33 15.33 1.18
C ASP A 119 -20.36 14.00 1.97
N TYR A 120 -19.62 13.00 1.51
CA TYR A 120 -19.51 11.74 2.23
C TYR A 120 -18.72 11.89 3.54
N PRO A 121 -19.09 11.12 4.58
CA PRO A 121 -18.23 10.97 5.76
C PRO A 121 -16.88 10.35 5.38
N GLN A 122 -15.80 10.74 6.07
CA GLN A 122 -14.44 10.21 5.83
C GLN A 122 -14.39 8.67 5.77
N LYS A 123 -15.16 7.99 6.61
CA LYS A 123 -15.25 6.53 6.60
C LYS A 123 -15.69 5.96 5.24
N ILE A 124 -16.60 6.63 4.54
CA ILE A 124 -17.07 6.20 3.21
C ILE A 124 -16.00 6.48 2.15
N HIS A 125 -15.30 7.62 2.25
CA HIS A 125 -14.11 7.86 1.42
C HIS A 125 -13.10 6.71 1.59
N ASP A 126 -12.74 6.37 2.83
CA ASP A 126 -11.76 5.32 3.12
C ASP A 126 -12.20 3.97 2.54
N ILE A 127 -13.49 3.62 2.65
CA ILE A 127 -14.03 2.37 2.09
C ILE A 127 -13.95 2.37 0.56
N LEU A 128 -14.30 3.48 -0.10
CA LEU A 128 -14.28 3.58 -1.56
C LEU A 128 -12.84 3.53 -2.09
N ILE A 129 -11.92 4.26 -1.46
CA ILE A 129 -10.53 4.40 -1.91
C ILE A 129 -9.67 3.18 -1.53
N HIS A 130 -9.76 2.72 -0.27
CA HIS A 130 -8.88 1.69 0.29
C HIS A 130 -9.54 0.32 0.51
N GLY A 131 -10.85 0.23 0.33
CA GLY A 131 -11.60 -1.02 0.39
C GLY A 131 -12.12 -1.38 1.77
N THR A 132 -12.66 -2.59 1.90
CA THR A 132 -13.32 -3.08 3.12
C THR A 132 -12.40 -3.85 4.07
N ASN A 133 -11.08 -3.82 3.82
CA ASN A 133 -10.07 -4.54 4.61
C ASN A 133 -10.40 -6.02 4.84
N GLY A 134 -10.93 -6.68 3.79
CA GLY A 134 -11.27 -8.11 3.84
C GLY A 134 -12.68 -8.44 4.33
N LYS A 135 -13.45 -7.45 4.81
CA LYS A 135 -14.88 -7.67 5.10
C LYS A 135 -15.64 -7.88 3.79
N GLU A 136 -16.30 -9.02 3.68
CA GLU A 136 -17.14 -9.34 2.52
C GLU A 136 -18.49 -8.63 2.58
N VAL A 137 -18.98 -8.21 1.42
CA VAL A 137 -20.34 -7.74 1.20
C VAL A 137 -21.06 -8.66 0.21
N LEU A 138 -22.35 -8.92 0.47
CA LEU A 138 -23.15 -9.77 -0.41
C LEU A 138 -23.65 -8.95 -1.61
N VAL A 139 -23.07 -9.23 -2.78
CA VAL A 139 -23.42 -8.58 -4.03
C VAL A 139 -24.47 -9.39 -4.74
N HIS A 140 -25.68 -8.84 -4.83
CA HIS A 140 -26.76 -9.39 -5.64
C HIS A 140 -26.63 -8.86 -7.07
N TYR A 141 -26.37 -9.74 -8.03
CA TYR A 141 -26.19 -9.35 -9.43
C TYR A 141 -27.07 -10.19 -10.35
N THR A 142 -27.76 -9.50 -11.26
CA THR A 142 -28.57 -10.11 -12.32
C THR A 142 -27.96 -9.73 -13.66
N GLY A 143 -27.25 -10.69 -14.26
CA GLY A 143 -26.69 -10.54 -15.59
C GLY A 143 -27.57 -11.17 -16.67
N GLN A 144 -27.10 -11.16 -17.92
CA GLN A 144 -27.84 -11.73 -19.05
C GLN A 144 -28.08 -13.25 -18.95
N ARG A 145 -27.24 -13.96 -18.20
CA ARG A 145 -27.29 -15.44 -18.08
C ARG A 145 -27.97 -15.95 -16.80
N GLY A 146 -28.44 -15.05 -15.94
CA GLY A 146 -29.07 -15.40 -14.66
C GLY A 146 -28.76 -14.44 -13.53
N SER A 147 -29.27 -14.75 -12.34
CA SER A 147 -29.04 -14.01 -11.11
C SER A 147 -28.22 -14.83 -10.11
N GLY A 148 -27.40 -14.16 -9.32
CA GLY A 148 -26.55 -14.78 -8.30
C GLY A 148 -26.24 -13.84 -7.14
N VAL A 149 -25.76 -14.43 -6.05
CA VAL A 149 -25.28 -13.70 -4.86
C VAL A 149 -23.81 -14.06 -4.66
N TYR A 150 -22.96 -13.04 -4.63
CA TYR A 150 -21.50 -13.20 -4.57
C TYR A 150 -20.96 -12.51 -3.31
N PRO A 151 -20.26 -13.23 -2.42
CA PRO A 151 -19.48 -12.57 -1.38
C PRO A 151 -18.28 -11.88 -2.03
N VAL A 152 -18.16 -10.57 -1.85
CA VAL A 152 -17.07 -9.78 -2.42
C VAL A 152 -16.41 -8.97 -1.31
N ALA A 153 -15.12 -9.21 -1.09
CA ALA A 153 -14.28 -8.28 -0.34
C ALA A 153 -13.82 -7.17 -1.29
N PHE A 154 -14.38 -5.98 -1.14
CA PHE A 154 -14.05 -4.86 -2.02
C PHE A 154 -12.64 -4.33 -1.71
N GLU A 155 -11.75 -4.38 -2.69
CA GLU A 155 -10.32 -4.04 -2.51
C GLU A 155 -10.04 -2.53 -2.48
N GLY A 156 -11.01 -1.68 -2.84
CA GLY A 156 -10.83 -0.24 -2.99
C GLY A 156 -10.42 0.16 -4.40
N LEU A 157 -10.65 1.42 -4.77
CA LEU A 157 -10.30 1.92 -6.09
C LEU A 157 -8.78 1.87 -6.33
N ILE A 158 -7.95 2.25 -5.35
CA ILE A 158 -6.48 2.30 -5.54
C ILE A 158 -5.93 0.90 -5.81
N LYS A 159 -6.21 -0.08 -4.94
CA LYS A 159 -5.70 -1.45 -5.11
C LYS A 159 -6.22 -2.10 -6.39
N ASN A 160 -7.47 -1.84 -6.77
CA ASN A 160 -8.04 -2.37 -8.01
C ASN A 160 -7.27 -1.88 -9.23
N VAL A 161 -6.97 -0.57 -9.29
CA VAL A 161 -6.27 0.03 -10.42
C VAL A 161 -4.79 -0.33 -10.41
N GLU A 162 -4.15 -0.39 -9.23
CA GLU A 162 -2.79 -0.91 -9.09
C GLU A 162 -2.65 -2.32 -9.64
N ARG A 163 -3.59 -3.22 -9.31
CA ARG A 163 -3.59 -4.59 -9.81
C ARG A 163 -3.77 -4.62 -11.32
N ARG A 164 -4.74 -3.89 -11.87
CA ARG A 164 -4.98 -3.80 -13.32
C ARG A 164 -3.81 -3.20 -14.10
N TYR A 165 -3.03 -2.30 -13.49
CA TYR A 165 -1.86 -1.71 -14.14
C TYR A 165 -0.66 -2.66 -14.18
N ARG A 166 -0.58 -3.60 -13.23
CA ARG A 166 0.48 -4.63 -13.20
C ARG A 166 0.17 -5.85 -14.09
N GLU A 167 -1.11 -6.11 -14.35
CA GLU A 167 -1.60 -7.13 -15.30
C GLU A 167 -1.37 -6.70 -16.76
#